data_AF-D4YSV6-F1
#
_entry.id   AF-D4YSV6-F1
#
_cell.length_a   1.000
_cell.length_b   1.000
_cell.length_c   1.000
_cell.angle_alpha   90.00
_cell.angle_beta   90.00
_cell.angle_gamma   90.00
#
_symmetry.space_group_name_H-M   'P 1'
#
loop_
_entity.id
_entity.type
_entity.pdbx_description
1 polymer ?
#
loop_
_entity_poly.entity_id
_entity_poly.type
_entity_poly.pdbx_seq_one_letter_code
_entity_poly.pdbx_strand_id
1 'polypeptide(L)'
;MSIKDEAQAAHANLLAKTDPEALERINHFAFDELQNDVDLPDRTKMLSTLAYLLGCQGLDEYKIMLPVALDNSVSPVGAKEVLYQAPDYLGLSRVLPFFKATNDILTARGIKLPLAG
;
A
#
# COMPACT_ATOMS: atom_id res chain seq x y z
N MET A 1 5.56 15.27 3.54
CA MET A 1 6.26 14.24 2.75
C MET A 1 5.40 13.95 1.55
N SER A 2 6.00 13.86 0.37
CA SER A 2 5.27 13.50 -0.85
C SER A 2 4.83 12.04 -0.78
N ILE A 3 3.80 11.70 -1.56
CA ILE A 3 3.27 10.34 -1.81
C ILE A 3 4.38 9.30 -2.01
N LYS A 4 5.52 9.74 -2.54
CA LYS A 4 6.60 8.91 -3.07
C LYS A 4 7.74 8.66 -2.07
N ASP A 5 7.97 9.55 -1.11
CA ASP A 5 9.26 9.63 -0.40
C ASP A 5 9.52 8.39 0.47
N GLU A 6 8.52 7.93 1.23
CA GLU A 6 8.67 6.77 2.12
C GLU A 6 8.82 5.45 1.34
N ALA A 7 8.03 5.27 0.27
CA ALA A 7 8.13 4.07 -0.55
C ALA A 7 9.43 4.03 -1.36
N GLN A 8 9.83 5.15 -1.95
CA GLN A 8 11.12 5.26 -2.65
C GLN A 8 12.29 5.01 -1.68
N ALA A 9 12.21 5.49 -0.44
CA ALA A 9 13.21 5.20 0.58
C ALA A 9 13.25 3.72 0.95
N ALA A 10 12.10 3.05 1.07
CA ALA A 10 12.03 1.61 1.31
C ALA A 10 12.66 0.81 0.16
N HIS A 11 12.35 1.16 -1.09
CA HIS A 11 12.98 0.55 -2.27
C HIS A 11 14.49 0.81 -2.31
N ALA A 12 14.93 2.03 -1.98
CA ALA A 12 16.34 2.38 -1.96
C ALA A 12 17.11 1.59 -0.90
N ASN A 13 16.54 1.43 0.29
CA ASN A 13 17.13 0.62 1.35
C ASN A 13 17.31 -0.85 0.92
N LEU A 14 16.42 -1.36 0.07
CA LEU A 14 16.49 -2.71 -0.46
C LEU A 14 17.53 -2.85 -1.58
N LEU A 15 17.51 -1.94 -2.56
CA LEU A 15 18.17 -2.15 -3.86
C LEU A 15 19.37 -1.25 -4.15
N ALA A 16 19.55 -0.12 -3.45
CA ALA A 16 20.54 0.89 -3.87
C ALA A 16 21.99 0.36 -3.93
N LYS A 17 22.32 -0.66 -3.12
CA LYS A 17 23.66 -1.27 -3.09
C LYS A 17 23.82 -2.44 -4.06
N THR A 18 22.74 -3.14 -4.38
CA THR A 18 22.79 -4.40 -5.13
C THR A 18 22.33 -4.22 -6.58
N ASP A 19 21.32 -3.37 -6.81
CA ASP A 19 20.61 -3.25 -8.08
C ASP A 19 20.16 -1.79 -8.35
N PRO A 20 21.09 -0.81 -8.44
CA PRO A 20 20.75 0.61 -8.55
C PRO A 20 19.95 0.96 -9.83
N GLU A 21 20.22 0.30 -10.95
CA GLU A 21 19.42 0.51 -12.17
C GLU A 21 17.98 -0.03 -12.03
N ALA A 22 17.80 -1.15 -11.32
CA ALA A 22 16.47 -1.70 -11.08
C ALA A 22 15.68 -0.76 -10.16
N LEU A 23 16.33 -0.22 -9.13
CA LEU A 23 15.74 0.80 -8.25
C LEU A 23 15.23 2.01 -9.03
N GLU A 24 16.05 2.56 -9.92
CA GLU A 24 15.68 3.71 -10.76
C GLU A 24 14.45 3.38 -11.61
N ARG A 25 14.49 2.26 -12.35
CA ARG A 25 13.39 1.84 -13.24
C ARG A 25 12.10 1.57 -12.48
N ILE A 26 12.16 0.88 -11.34
CA ILE A 26 10.99 0.57 -10.50
C ILE A 26 10.35 1.85 -9.98
N ASN A 27 11.15 2.77 -9.43
CA ASN A 27 10.62 4.02 -8.90
C ASN A 27 10.04 4.91 -9.99
N HIS A 28 10.70 5.00 -11.15
CA HIS A 28 10.17 5.77 -12.27
C HIS A 28 8.84 5.21 -12.78
N PHE A 29 8.76 3.90 -13.01
CA PHE A 29 7.54 3.24 -13.43
C PHE A 29 6.39 3.44 -12.43
N ALA A 30 6.61 3.11 -11.15
CA ALA A 30 5.54 3.08 -10.15
C ALA A 30 5.00 4.47 -9.80
N PHE A 31 5.89 5.47 -9.74
CA PHE A 31 5.56 6.78 -9.21
C PHE A 31 5.46 7.89 -10.27
N ASP A 32 6.03 7.72 -11.45
CA ASP A 32 5.94 8.73 -12.52
C ASP A 32 5.08 8.21 -13.68
N GLU A 33 5.50 7.16 -14.39
CA GLU A 33 4.79 6.66 -15.58
C GLU A 33 3.35 6.25 -15.23
N LEU A 34 3.17 5.31 -14.30
CA LEU A 34 1.86 4.78 -13.94
C LEU A 34 0.93 5.87 -13.37
N GLN A 35 1.49 6.82 -12.60
CA GLN A 35 0.68 7.88 -12.00
C GLN A 35 0.21 8.90 -13.04
N ASN A 36 1.01 9.17 -14.07
CA ASN A 36 0.69 10.10 -15.15
C ASN A 36 -0.24 9.49 -16.21
N ASP A 37 -0.10 8.20 -16.50
CA ASP A 37 -0.86 7.53 -17.56
C ASP A 37 -2.28 7.12 -17.14
N VAL A 38 -2.53 6.98 -15.83
CA VAL A 38 -3.83 6.55 -15.32
C VAL A 38 -4.69 7.77 -14.98
N ASP A 39 -5.76 7.99 -15.75
CA ASP A 39 -6.75 9.04 -15.51
C ASP A 39 -7.80 8.59 -14.47
N LEU A 40 -7.36 8.45 -13.22
CA LEU A 40 -8.20 8.17 -12.06
C LEU A 40 -7.87 9.11 -10.90
N PRO A 41 -8.83 9.42 -10.02
CA PRO A 41 -8.54 10.15 -8.79
C PRO A 41 -7.50 9.41 -7.93
N ASP A 42 -6.60 10.16 -7.28
CA ASP A 42 -5.50 9.59 -6.47
C ASP A 42 -6.01 8.60 -5.42
N ARG A 43 -7.11 8.93 -4.73
CA ARG A 43 -7.74 8.01 -3.77
C ARG A 43 -8.11 6.67 -4.41
N THR A 44 -8.64 6.69 -5.64
CA THR A 44 -8.99 5.47 -6.37
C THR A 44 -7.74 4.69 -6.74
N LYS A 45 -6.69 5.36 -7.24
CA LYS A 45 -5.39 4.72 -7.52
C LYS A 45 -4.83 4.02 -6.28
N MET A 46 -4.84 4.69 -5.13
CA MET A 46 -4.33 4.13 -3.87
C MET A 46 -5.16 2.93 -3.38
N LEU A 47 -6.50 3.01 -3.43
CA LEU A 47 -7.36 1.87 -3.08
C LEU A 47 -7.13 0.69 -4.04
N SER A 48 -7.01 0.96 -5.34
CA SER A 48 -6.66 -0.04 -6.34
C SER A 48 -5.29 -0.66 -6.08
N THR A 49 -4.31 0.13 -5.62
CA THR A 49 -3.00 -0.36 -5.19
C THR A 49 -3.10 -1.37 -4.06
N LEU A 50 -3.81 -1.01 -2.98
CA LEU A 50 -4.02 -1.92 -1.86
C LEU A 50 -4.77 -3.19 -2.27
N ALA A 51 -5.78 -3.06 -3.14
CA ALA A 51 -6.56 -4.18 -3.63
C ALA A 51 -5.74 -5.15 -4.51
N TYR A 52 -4.90 -4.64 -5.43
CA TYR A 52 -4.07 -5.53 -6.25
C TYR A 52 -3.00 -6.22 -5.40
N LEU A 53 -2.41 -5.53 -4.42
CA LEU A 53 -1.40 -6.12 -3.53
C LEU A 53 -1.97 -7.25 -2.67
N LEU A 54 -3.23 -7.12 -2.24
CA LEU A 54 -3.99 -8.21 -1.65
C LEU A 54 -4.15 -9.36 -2.66
N GLY A 55 -4.62 -9.06 -3.88
CA GLY A 55 -4.86 -10.05 -4.92
C GLY A 55 -3.62 -10.87 -5.31
N CYS A 56 -2.48 -10.21 -5.48
CA CYS A 56 -1.20 -10.86 -5.82
C CYS A 56 -0.42 -11.41 -4.62
N GLN A 57 -0.93 -11.23 -3.39
CA GLN A 57 -0.27 -11.61 -2.14
C GLN A 57 1.06 -10.87 -1.88
N GLY A 58 1.20 -9.64 -2.37
CA GLY A 58 2.37 -8.78 -2.16
C GLY A 58 2.40 -8.15 -0.78
N LEU A 59 2.53 -8.95 0.28
CA LEU A 59 2.43 -8.49 1.68
C LEU A 59 3.49 -7.45 2.07
N ASP A 60 4.73 -7.62 1.63
CA ASP A 60 5.81 -6.70 2.03
C ASP A 60 5.66 -5.33 1.35
N GLU A 61 5.29 -5.33 0.07
CA GLU A 61 4.95 -4.11 -0.65
C GLU A 61 3.66 -3.46 -0.09
N TYR A 62 2.68 -4.26 0.33
CA TYR A 62 1.49 -3.74 1.01
C TYR A 62 1.82 -2.97 2.29
N LYS A 63 2.80 -3.43 3.08
CA LYS A 63 3.24 -2.72 4.29
C LYS A 63 3.88 -1.37 3.97
N ILE A 64 4.51 -1.25 2.81
CA ILE A 64 5.10 0.00 2.31
C ILE A 64 4.00 0.93 1.79
N MET A 65 3.05 0.39 1.03
CA MET A 65 2.02 1.18 0.34
C MET A 65 0.82 1.57 1.21
N LEU A 66 0.50 0.84 2.29
CA LEU A 66 -0.59 1.23 3.18
C LEU A 66 -0.35 2.59 3.87
N PRO A 67 0.82 2.87 4.48
CA PRO A 67 1.17 4.20 4.98
C PRO A 67 1.02 5.29 3.91
N VAL A 68 1.55 5.04 2.71
CA VAL A 68 1.44 5.95 1.57
C VAL A 68 -0.02 6.23 1.23
N ALA A 69 -0.86 5.20 1.12
CA ALA A 69 -2.28 5.36 0.84
C ALA A 69 -2.99 6.20 1.92
N LEU A 70 -2.69 5.94 3.20
CA LEU A 70 -3.26 6.67 4.33
C LEU A 70 -2.90 8.16 4.32
N ASP A 71 -1.70 8.51 3.87
CA ASP A 71 -1.27 9.90 3.69
C ASP A 71 -1.89 10.56 2.46
N ASN A 72 -2.52 9.76 1.58
CA ASN A 72 -3.04 10.16 0.27
C ASN A 72 -4.53 9.87 0.11
N SER A 73 -5.33 10.49 0.98
CA SER A 73 -6.80 10.53 0.92
C SER A 73 -7.52 9.20 1.16
N VAL A 74 -6.81 8.10 1.44
CA VAL A 74 -7.43 6.87 1.93
C VAL A 74 -7.61 6.97 3.44
N SER A 75 -8.85 6.92 3.92
CA SER A 75 -9.10 6.86 5.35
C SER A 75 -8.74 5.47 5.91
N PRO A 76 -8.43 5.37 7.23
CA PRO A 76 -8.28 4.07 7.88
C PRO A 76 -9.49 3.15 7.67
N VAL A 77 -10.69 3.72 7.67
CA VAL A 77 -11.94 3.00 7.37
C VAL A 77 -11.92 2.47 5.94
N GLY A 78 -11.62 3.31 4.94
CA GLY A 78 -11.56 2.89 3.54
C GLY A 78 -10.52 1.80 3.27
N ALA A 79 -9.35 1.87 3.90
CA ALA A 79 -8.34 0.81 3.80
C ALA A 79 -8.84 -0.51 4.40
N LYS A 80 -9.52 -0.44 5.56
CA LYS A 80 -10.13 -1.61 6.20
C LYS A 80 -11.31 -2.18 5.42
N GLU A 81 -12.12 -1.35 4.75
CA GLU A 81 -13.21 -1.82 3.90
C GLU A 81 -12.71 -2.66 2.73
N VAL A 82 -11.65 -2.23 2.05
CA VAL A 82 -11.00 -3.05 1.00
C VAL A 82 -10.52 -4.39 1.58
N LEU A 83 -9.88 -4.34 2.74
CA LEU A 83 -9.41 -5.55 3.42
C LEU A 83 -10.55 -6.46 3.89
N TYR A 84 -11.68 -5.92 4.32
CA TYR A 84 -12.84 -6.69 4.77
C TYR A 84 -13.53 -7.43 3.64
N GLN A 85 -13.49 -6.90 2.42
CA GLN A 85 -14.02 -7.59 1.23
C GLN A 85 -13.09 -8.72 0.76
N ALA A 86 -11.78 -8.60 1.00
CA ALA A 86 -10.77 -9.51 0.46
C ALA A 86 -10.98 -11.01 0.80
N PRO A 87 -11.42 -11.43 2.01
CA PRO A 87 -11.65 -12.84 2.33
C PRO A 87 -12.63 -13.54 1.38
N ASP A 88 -13.66 -12.83 0.91
CA ASP A 88 -14.70 -13.38 0.03
C ASP A 88 -14.18 -13.68 -1.38
N TYR A 89 -13.19 -12.90 -1.84
CA TYR A 89 -12.60 -13.04 -3.18
C TYR A 89 -11.30 -13.83 -3.19
N LEU A 90 -10.51 -13.76 -2.12
CA LEU A 90 -9.12 -14.24 -2.08
C LEU A 90 -8.92 -15.41 -1.10
N GLY A 91 -9.90 -15.71 -0.26
CA GLY A 91 -9.84 -16.75 0.75
C GLY A 91 -9.16 -16.31 2.06
N LEU A 92 -9.78 -16.66 3.19
CA LEU A 92 -9.40 -16.19 4.53
C LEU A 92 -7.91 -16.40 4.85
N SER A 93 -7.36 -17.59 4.60
CA SER A 93 -5.98 -17.95 4.95
C SER A 93 -4.95 -17.02 4.31
N ARG A 94 -5.21 -16.57 3.09
CA ARG A 94 -4.33 -15.67 2.32
C ARG A 94 -4.40 -14.23 2.82
N VAL A 95 -5.55 -13.84 3.36
CA VAL A 95 -5.84 -12.46 3.77
C VAL A 95 -5.45 -12.19 5.22
N LEU A 96 -5.47 -13.19 6.11
CA LEU A 96 -5.14 -13.02 7.54
C LEU A 96 -3.83 -12.24 7.83
N PRO A 97 -2.71 -12.46 7.11
CA PRO A 97 -1.49 -11.68 7.31
C PRO A 97 -1.67 -10.17 7.07
N PHE A 98 -2.55 -9.79 6.15
CA PHE A 98 -2.85 -8.38 5.83
C PHE A 98 -3.66 -7.71 6.94
N PHE A 99 -4.53 -8.43 7.65
CA PHE A 99 -5.17 -7.93 8.87
C PHE A 99 -4.17 -7.55 9.94
N LYS A 100 -3.19 -8.42 10.19
CA LYS A 100 -2.13 -8.12 11.15
C LYS A 100 -1.33 -6.89 10.72
N ALA A 101 -0.85 -6.88 9.47
CA ALA A 101 -0.08 -5.76 8.94
C ALA A 101 -0.84 -4.42 9.03
N THR A 102 -2.11 -4.42 8.64
CA THR A 102 -2.97 -3.22 8.71
C THR A 102 -3.14 -2.74 10.14
N ASN A 103 -3.44 -3.64 11.08
CA ASN A 103 -3.63 -3.26 12.48
C ASN A 103 -2.35 -2.70 13.11
N ASP A 104 -1.21 -3.33 12.84
CA ASP A 104 0.09 -2.89 13.35
C ASP A 104 0.41 -1.48 12.83
N ILE A 105 0.21 -1.23 11.53
CA ILE A 105 0.44 0.08 10.91
C ILE A 105 -0.50 1.16 11.46
N LEU A 106 -1.80 0.87 11.57
CA LEU A 106 -2.77 1.81 12.15
C LEU A 106 -2.43 2.14 13.61
N THR A 107 -2.09 1.12 14.41
CA THR A 107 -1.75 1.31 15.83
C THR A 107 -0.44 2.08 15.98
N ALA A 108 0.58 1.80 15.16
CA ALA A 108 1.84 2.55 15.14
C ALA A 108 1.64 4.03 14.77
N ARG A 109 0.60 4.33 13.97
CA ARG A 109 0.16 5.69 13.66
C ARG A 109 -0.73 6.33 14.73
N GLY A 110 -0.89 5.71 15.89
CA GLY A 110 -1.72 6.21 16.99
C GLY A 110 -3.22 6.11 16.75
N ILE A 111 -3.66 5.39 15.70
CA ILE A 111 -5.07 5.21 15.39
C ILE A 111 -5.62 4.11 16.31
N LYS A 112 -6.61 4.47 17.12
CA LYS A 112 -7.26 3.53 18.04
C LYS A 112 -8.13 2.54 17.27
N LEU A 113 -7.95 1.26 17.58
CA LEU A 113 -8.82 0.19 17.12
C LEU A 113 -9.75 -0.27 18.25
N PRO A 114 -11.00 -0.71 17.96
CA PRO A 114 -11.62 -0.77 16.63
C PRO A 114 -11.90 0.65 16.06
N LEU A 115 -11.92 0.75 14.73
CA LEU A 115 -12.34 1.98 14.06
C LEU A 115 -13.84 2.20 14.32
N ALA A 116 -14.27 3.46 14.37
CA ALA A 116 -15.70 3.78 14.34
C ALA A 116 -16.28 3.25 13.02
N GLY A 117 -17.39 2.52 13.12
CA GLY A 117 -18.13 2.00 11.96
C GLY A 117 -18.92 3.07 11.23
#